data_AF-A0AAJ0EIM8-F1
#
_entry.id   AF-A0AAJ0EIM8-F1
#
_cell.length_a   1.000
_cell.length_b   1.000
_cell.length_c   1.000
_cell.angle_alpha   90.00
_cell.angle_beta   90.00
_cell.angle_gamma   90.00
#
_symmetry.space_group_name_H-M   'P 1'
#
loop_
_entity.id
_entity.type
_entity.pdbx_description
1 polymer ?
#
loop_
_entity_poly.entity_id
_entity_poly.type
_entity_poly.pdbx_seq_one_letter_code
_entity_poly.pdbx_strand_id
1 'polypeptide(L)'
;MSRLISSALSLRRDPRILKLPPYISLACILGGIAWLFLLPLSDYSRRTYISENALLPGQVHTYFGGSDQHVLRAYKHEVNSVRDKSNYEINDKLEGILKSVGLKVGRQNYTYESAGDVYTGENIYAILQAPRGDATEAIVLIAAWKTVDDKFNQNGLPLALTLARYFKRWSLWSKDIILVIPPDSRTGTQAWVDAYHDSHDSSRVNSLPLKSGALQGAIAIDYPQEHRFESIHIIYDGINGQLPNLDLINSVVNIAGGQMGMGTAIQEMWSHSDKYRDRLLTMLRGMLNQGLGHASGPHSSFIPYHVDAVTLQPFGEGWHDEMGMGRLVEGTFRSLNNLLEHLHQSFFFYLLMHKERFVSIGTYLPSAMILAASFTITAISLWVKSGHQDQPSAPASTTAKSENDGTTSQEVLETAKGTSTPSPSVPAVERDLFLPLGLVAVCQFLGVVPLYIFNHMPANMLAGVYTAFALTNCALPFFISSLLTSTYNPTVQQYQLVKSFSLLLLGMFLSALATLNFSLAFLVGVMASPLSFMRPWPNHAAVRWACAAILQLASPTAALYFVSSYFNISIGEVLKEAAFGWDVWGMYTPVIIWGVWWPAWLMGSVIVLGQPTAKSKSL
;
A
#
# COMPACT_ATOMS: atom_id res chain seq x y z
N MET A 1 40.82 18.37 -7.72
CA MET A 1 39.82 18.48 -6.63
C MET A 1 39.51 19.92 -6.21
N SER A 2 40.48 20.83 -6.01
CA SER A 2 40.17 22.20 -5.53
C SER A 2 39.29 23.03 -6.50
N ARG A 3 39.44 22.90 -7.82
CA ARG A 3 38.59 23.59 -8.81
C ARG A 3 37.13 23.14 -8.82
N LEU A 4 36.88 21.85 -8.56
CA LEU A 4 35.53 21.28 -8.43
C LEU A 4 34.87 21.72 -7.11
N ILE A 5 35.65 21.80 -6.03
CA ILE A 5 35.18 22.28 -4.74
C ILE A 5 34.91 23.78 -4.79
N SER A 6 35.77 24.56 -5.47
CA SER A 6 35.58 26.01 -5.65
C SER A 6 34.41 26.32 -6.58
N SER A 7 34.18 25.54 -7.64
CA SER A 7 33.01 25.68 -8.51
C SER A 7 31.71 25.23 -7.82
N ALA A 8 31.75 24.18 -7.00
CA ALA A 8 30.62 23.80 -6.15
C ALA A 8 30.31 24.86 -5.08
N LEU A 9 31.34 25.49 -4.50
CA LEU A 9 31.20 26.61 -3.56
C LEU A 9 30.71 27.90 -4.22
N SER A 10 31.08 28.17 -5.48
CA SER A 10 30.53 29.30 -6.23
C SER A 10 29.08 29.04 -6.64
N LEU A 11 28.73 27.83 -7.08
CA LEU A 11 27.34 27.41 -7.35
C LEU A 11 26.46 27.54 -6.10
N ARG A 12 27.00 27.21 -4.91
CA ARG A 12 26.30 27.34 -3.63
C ARG A 12 25.91 28.79 -3.31
N ARG A 13 26.61 29.77 -3.88
CA ARG A 13 26.46 31.21 -3.60
C ARG A 13 25.64 31.96 -4.66
N ASP A 14 25.24 31.31 -5.75
CA ASP A 14 24.47 31.99 -6.80
C ASP A 14 23.00 32.19 -6.41
N PRO A 15 22.49 33.44 -6.38
CA PRO A 15 21.13 33.75 -5.94
C PRO A 15 20.04 33.18 -6.88
N ARG A 16 20.40 32.89 -8.13
CA ARG A 16 19.52 32.24 -9.11
C ARG A 16 19.29 30.76 -8.78
N ILE A 17 20.35 30.07 -8.34
CA ILE A 17 20.31 28.65 -7.95
C ILE A 17 19.53 28.46 -6.65
N LEU A 18 19.48 29.48 -5.77
CA LEU A 18 18.70 29.45 -4.53
C LEU A 18 17.19 29.67 -4.75
N LYS A 19 16.78 30.27 -5.88
CA LYS A 19 15.36 30.48 -6.25
C LYS A 19 14.76 29.32 -7.06
N LEU A 20 15.59 28.51 -7.71
CA LEU A 20 15.22 27.36 -8.54
C LEU A 20 14.54 26.16 -7.80
N PRO A 21 14.91 25.79 -6.55
CA PRO A 21 14.46 24.56 -5.90
C PRO A 21 12.94 24.38 -5.74
N PRO A 22 12.12 25.39 -5.40
CA PRO A 22 10.66 25.21 -5.37
C PRO A 22 10.09 24.90 -6.77
N TYR A 23 10.66 25.48 -7.84
CA TYR A 23 10.23 25.19 -9.20
C TYR A 23 10.65 23.78 -9.63
N ILE A 24 11.85 23.33 -9.26
CA ILE A 24 12.30 21.95 -9.47
C ILE A 24 11.40 20.98 -8.72
N SER A 25 11.12 21.24 -7.44
CA SER A 25 10.23 20.40 -6.64
C SER A 25 8.84 20.32 -7.26
N LEU A 26 8.29 21.44 -7.75
CA LEU A 26 7.01 21.44 -8.46
C LEU A 26 7.08 20.64 -9.76
N ALA A 27 8.14 20.80 -10.55
CA ALA A 27 8.35 20.03 -11.77
C ALA A 27 8.48 18.52 -11.48
N CYS A 28 9.12 18.13 -10.38
CA CYS A 28 9.18 16.74 -9.94
C CYS A 28 7.79 16.21 -9.54
N ILE A 29 7.01 16.96 -8.76
CA ILE A 29 5.65 16.55 -8.37
C ILE A 29 4.76 16.38 -9.61
N LEU A 30 4.73 17.40 -10.48
CA LEU A 30 3.95 17.36 -11.72
C LEU A 30 4.46 16.26 -12.67
N GLY A 31 5.77 16.07 -12.77
CA GLY A 31 6.39 15.01 -13.57
C GLY A 31 6.01 13.63 -13.06
N GLY A 32 6.04 13.40 -11.74
CA GLY A 32 5.62 12.14 -11.12
C GLY A 32 4.15 11.83 -11.40
N ILE A 33 3.27 12.83 -11.21
CA ILE A 33 1.82 12.69 -11.49
C ILE A 33 1.58 12.46 -12.98
N ALA A 34 2.20 13.25 -13.86
CA ALA A 34 2.07 13.10 -15.31
C ALA A 34 2.55 11.73 -15.78
N TRP A 35 3.63 11.20 -15.21
CA TRP A 35 4.15 9.87 -15.51
C TRP A 35 3.11 8.78 -15.26
N LEU A 36 2.34 8.89 -14.16
CA LEU A 36 1.26 7.95 -13.86
C LEU A 36 0.20 7.93 -14.98
N PHE A 37 -0.17 9.10 -15.50
CA PHE A 37 -1.15 9.20 -16.59
C PHE A 37 -0.61 8.71 -17.95
N LEU A 38 0.70 8.56 -18.11
CA LEU A 38 1.31 7.98 -19.31
C LEU A 38 1.30 6.44 -19.30
N LEU A 39 1.28 5.81 -18.12
CA LEU A 39 1.35 4.35 -17.97
C LEU A 39 0.26 3.57 -18.77
N PRO A 40 -1.01 4.03 -18.86
CA PRO A 40 -2.05 3.31 -19.60
C PRO A 40 -1.92 3.32 -21.13
N LEU A 41 -0.97 4.08 -21.67
CA LEU A 41 -0.68 4.11 -23.11
C LEU A 41 -0.08 2.77 -23.56
N SER A 42 -0.34 2.42 -24.83
CA SER A 42 0.15 1.16 -25.42
C SER A 42 1.66 0.99 -25.30
N ASP A 43 2.41 2.08 -25.40
CA ASP A 43 3.87 2.08 -25.53
C ASP A 43 4.57 1.79 -24.21
N TYR A 44 3.91 2.11 -23.09
CA TYR A 44 4.40 1.85 -21.72
C TYR A 44 3.80 0.58 -21.09
N SER A 45 2.72 0.06 -21.68
CA SER A 45 2.07 -1.20 -21.29
C SER A 45 2.65 -2.41 -22.04
N ARG A 46 2.83 -3.54 -21.37
CA ARG A 46 3.17 -4.82 -22.01
C ARG A 46 1.98 -5.75 -22.02
N ARG A 47 1.88 -6.61 -23.04
CA ARG A 47 0.95 -7.74 -22.99
C ARG A 47 1.44 -8.78 -21.99
N THR A 48 0.52 -9.41 -21.28
CA THR A 48 0.85 -10.52 -20.40
C THR A 48 1.29 -11.73 -21.22
N TYR A 49 2.16 -12.53 -20.63
CA TYR A 49 2.67 -13.79 -21.17
C TYR A 49 2.99 -14.71 -20.00
N ILE A 50 3.09 -16.01 -20.26
CA ILE A 50 3.50 -16.99 -19.25
C ILE A 50 5.02 -17.09 -19.34
N SER A 51 5.71 -16.76 -18.25
CA SER A 51 7.18 -16.80 -18.19
C SER A 51 7.66 -18.21 -17.83
N GLU A 52 6.94 -18.87 -16.92
CA GLU A 52 7.25 -20.22 -16.45
C GLU A 52 6.73 -21.28 -17.43
N ASN A 53 7.67 -21.91 -18.14
CA ASN A 53 7.34 -22.90 -19.15
C ASN A 53 6.69 -24.16 -18.54
N ALA A 54 6.98 -24.49 -17.28
CA ALA A 54 6.43 -25.67 -16.62
C ALA A 54 4.91 -25.57 -16.34
N LEU A 55 4.34 -24.36 -16.29
CA LEU A 55 2.92 -24.18 -15.99
C LEU A 55 2.01 -24.80 -17.05
N LEU A 56 2.40 -24.71 -18.33
CA LEU A 56 1.67 -25.28 -19.48
C LEU A 56 0.12 -25.12 -19.36
N PRO A 57 -0.39 -23.90 -19.08
CA PRO A 57 -1.79 -23.73 -18.72
C PRO A 57 -2.68 -24.05 -19.92
N GLY A 58 -3.71 -24.85 -19.65
CA GLY A 58 -4.69 -25.22 -20.67
C GLY A 58 -4.18 -26.18 -21.75
N GLN A 59 -3.09 -26.92 -21.51
CA GLN A 59 -2.63 -27.96 -22.43
C GLN A 59 -3.36 -29.30 -22.29
N VAL A 60 -3.93 -29.58 -21.11
CA VAL A 60 -4.59 -30.86 -20.83
C VAL A 60 -6.10 -30.66 -20.77
N HIS A 61 -6.84 -31.61 -21.34
CA HIS A 61 -8.29 -31.64 -21.21
C HIS A 61 -8.69 -31.90 -19.76
N THR A 62 -9.68 -31.14 -19.30
CA THR A 62 -10.33 -31.33 -18.00
C THR A 62 -11.54 -32.22 -18.19
N TYR A 63 -11.74 -33.14 -17.25
CA TYR A 63 -12.77 -34.19 -17.34
C TYR A 63 -13.84 -34.06 -16.26
N PHE A 64 -13.71 -33.06 -15.38
CA PHE A 64 -14.72 -32.76 -14.38
C PHE A 64 -16.06 -32.44 -15.04
N GLY A 65 -17.07 -33.28 -14.80
CA GLY A 65 -18.40 -33.12 -15.38
C GLY A 65 -19.24 -34.39 -15.38
N GLY A 66 -20.41 -34.33 -16.02
CA GLY A 66 -21.32 -35.47 -16.16
C GLY A 66 -21.81 -36.00 -14.81
N SER A 67 -21.35 -37.20 -14.43
CA SER A 67 -21.78 -37.86 -13.19
C SER A 67 -21.47 -37.07 -11.91
N ASP A 68 -20.43 -36.24 -11.93
CA ASP A 68 -20.03 -35.43 -10.77
C ASP A 68 -21.02 -34.30 -10.47
N GLN A 69 -21.87 -33.93 -11.42
CA GLN A 69 -22.95 -32.98 -11.18
C GLN A 69 -23.98 -33.51 -10.18
N HIS A 70 -24.26 -34.82 -10.19
CA HIS A 70 -25.16 -35.44 -9.21
C HIS A 70 -24.55 -35.43 -7.80
N VAL A 71 -23.24 -35.62 -7.72
CA VAL A 71 -22.48 -35.58 -6.46
C VAL A 71 -22.48 -34.17 -5.89
N LEU A 72 -22.26 -33.16 -6.75
CA LEU A 72 -22.33 -31.76 -6.35
C LEU A 72 -23.72 -31.41 -5.82
N ARG A 73 -24.79 -31.83 -6.50
CA ARG A 73 -26.17 -31.59 -6.02
C ARG A 73 -26.43 -32.26 -4.67
N ALA A 74 -25.91 -33.46 -4.44
CA ALA A 74 -26.03 -34.13 -3.15
C ALA A 74 -25.28 -33.36 -2.05
N TYR A 75 -24.02 -32.96 -2.27
CA TYR A 75 -23.29 -32.15 -1.30
C TYR A 75 -23.91 -30.78 -1.08
N LYS A 76 -24.50 -30.17 -2.11
CA LYS A 76 -25.24 -28.91 -1.98
C LYS A 76 -26.43 -29.06 -1.04
N HIS A 77 -27.18 -30.16 -1.14
CA HIS A 77 -28.28 -30.44 -0.21
C HIS A 77 -27.78 -30.63 1.24
N GLU A 78 -26.69 -31.39 1.44
CA GLU A 78 -26.09 -31.60 2.76
C GLU A 78 -25.58 -30.30 3.39
N VAL A 79 -24.89 -29.47 2.60
CA VAL A 79 -24.35 -28.16 3.03
C VAL A 79 -25.49 -27.20 3.36
N ASN A 80 -26.53 -27.14 2.53
CA ASN A 80 -27.68 -26.27 2.78
C ASN A 80 -28.45 -26.68 4.03
N SER A 81 -28.44 -27.97 4.41
CA SER A 81 -29.09 -28.45 5.64
C SER A 81 -28.45 -27.94 6.94
N VAL A 82 -27.21 -27.43 6.87
CA VAL A 82 -26.46 -26.91 8.01
C VAL A 82 -26.21 -25.40 7.95
N ARG A 83 -26.85 -24.70 7.01
CA ARG A 83 -26.65 -23.26 6.76
C ARG A 83 -26.82 -22.38 8.00
N ASP A 84 -27.81 -22.69 8.85
CA ASP A 84 -28.18 -21.88 10.02
C ASP A 84 -27.62 -22.43 11.33
N LYS A 85 -26.68 -23.38 11.26
CA LYS A 85 -26.07 -24.01 12.43
C LYS A 85 -24.81 -23.29 12.90
N SER A 86 -24.35 -23.64 14.10
CA SER A 86 -23.08 -23.14 14.64
C SER A 86 -21.88 -23.63 13.83
N ASN A 87 -20.77 -22.89 13.86
CA ASN A 87 -19.54 -23.27 13.15
C ASN A 87 -19.05 -24.68 13.53
N TYR A 88 -19.15 -25.04 14.81
CA TYR A 88 -18.77 -26.36 15.32
C TYR A 88 -19.65 -27.48 14.74
N GLU A 89 -20.98 -27.30 14.71
CA GLU A 89 -21.90 -28.29 14.15
C GLU A 89 -21.74 -28.46 12.64
N ILE A 90 -21.43 -27.37 11.92
CA ILE A 90 -21.10 -27.42 10.50
C ILE A 90 -19.84 -28.27 10.31
N ASN A 91 -18.78 -27.99 11.07
CA ASN A 91 -17.53 -28.75 11.04
C ASN A 91 -17.75 -30.24 11.38
N ASP A 92 -18.61 -30.58 12.33
CA ASP A 92 -18.97 -31.97 12.68
C ASP A 92 -19.54 -32.73 11.48
N LYS A 93 -20.46 -32.09 10.75
CA LYS A 93 -21.07 -32.70 9.57
C LYS A 93 -20.04 -32.91 8.46
N LEU A 94 -19.18 -31.92 8.23
CA LEU A 94 -18.19 -31.93 7.16
C LEU A 94 -17.03 -32.87 7.44
N GLU A 95 -16.61 -33.00 8.69
CA GLU A 95 -15.63 -34.00 9.10
C GLU A 95 -16.14 -35.40 8.75
N GLY A 96 -17.42 -35.69 9.01
CA GLY A 96 -18.06 -36.94 8.58
C GLY A 96 -17.98 -37.15 7.07
N ILE A 97 -18.27 -36.11 6.28
CA ILE A 97 -18.19 -36.16 4.81
C ILE A 97 -16.75 -36.42 4.35
N LEU A 98 -15.78 -35.65 4.83
CA LEU A 98 -14.37 -35.76 4.43
C LEU A 98 -13.75 -37.11 4.83
N LYS A 99 -14.09 -37.61 6.03
CA LYS A 99 -13.69 -38.96 6.47
C LYS A 99 -14.36 -40.06 5.65
N SER A 100 -15.62 -39.90 5.23
CA SER A 100 -16.30 -40.86 4.35
C SER A 100 -15.66 -40.96 2.97
N VAL A 101 -15.13 -39.83 2.46
CA VAL A 101 -14.29 -39.80 1.25
C VAL A 101 -12.95 -40.47 1.50
N GLY A 102 -12.50 -40.54 2.77
CA GLY A 102 -11.26 -41.15 3.23
C GLY A 102 -10.07 -40.20 3.17
N LEU A 103 -10.28 -38.92 3.49
CA LEU A 103 -9.23 -37.91 3.63
C LEU A 103 -8.80 -37.80 5.09
N LYS A 104 -7.56 -37.35 5.34
CA LYS A 104 -7.08 -37.05 6.69
C LYS A 104 -7.58 -35.67 7.09
N VAL A 105 -8.40 -35.58 8.14
CA VAL A 105 -9.06 -34.33 8.56
C VAL A 105 -8.39 -33.76 9.80
N GLY A 106 -8.15 -32.46 9.81
CA GLY A 106 -7.68 -31.69 10.97
C GLY A 106 -8.65 -30.57 11.30
N ARG A 107 -8.67 -30.18 12.58
CA ARG A 107 -9.42 -29.03 13.09
C ARG A 107 -8.49 -28.08 13.82
N GLN A 108 -8.81 -26.80 13.79
CA GLN A 108 -8.02 -25.76 14.45
C GLN A 108 -8.92 -24.68 15.02
N ASN A 109 -8.87 -24.51 16.35
CA ASN A 109 -9.52 -23.39 17.02
C ASN A 109 -8.62 -22.15 17.00
N TYR A 110 -9.23 -20.98 16.85
CA TYR A 110 -8.56 -19.69 16.91
C TYR A 110 -9.45 -18.65 17.60
N THR A 111 -8.80 -17.65 18.20
CA THR A 111 -9.45 -16.49 18.82
C THR A 111 -8.59 -15.26 18.62
N TYR A 112 -9.11 -14.27 17.91
CA TYR A 112 -8.49 -12.96 17.77
C TYR A 112 -9.30 -11.92 18.54
N GLU A 113 -8.62 -10.94 19.12
CA GLU A 113 -9.23 -9.78 19.77
C GLU A 113 -8.74 -8.54 19.03
N SER A 114 -9.68 -7.68 18.62
CA SER A 114 -9.36 -6.43 17.91
C SER A 114 -10.45 -5.41 18.17
N ALA A 115 -10.08 -4.17 18.49
CA ALA A 115 -11.01 -3.06 18.73
C ALA A 115 -12.17 -3.41 19.70
N GLY A 116 -11.90 -4.25 20.70
CA GLY A 116 -12.88 -4.72 21.69
C GLY A 116 -13.82 -5.83 21.23
N ASP A 117 -13.73 -6.27 19.96
CA ASP A 117 -14.48 -7.40 19.44
C ASP A 117 -13.63 -8.67 19.45
N VAL A 118 -14.27 -9.79 19.76
CA VAL A 118 -13.64 -11.12 19.80
C VAL A 118 -14.10 -11.93 18.59
N TYR A 119 -13.14 -12.35 17.77
CA TYR A 119 -13.34 -13.15 16.58
C TYR A 119 -12.89 -14.59 16.85
N THR A 120 -13.85 -15.48 17.12
CA THR A 120 -13.61 -16.89 17.42
C THR A 120 -14.11 -17.78 16.29
N GLY A 121 -13.38 -18.86 16.02
CA GLY A 121 -13.84 -19.88 15.08
C GLY A 121 -13.02 -21.16 15.14
N GLU A 122 -13.52 -22.17 14.45
CA GLU A 122 -12.84 -23.44 14.19
C GLU A 122 -12.72 -23.66 12.69
N ASN A 123 -11.48 -23.72 12.21
CA ASN A 123 -11.17 -24.14 10.85
C ASN A 123 -11.22 -25.66 10.75
N ILE A 124 -11.77 -26.17 9.65
CA ILE A 124 -11.64 -27.57 9.26
C ILE A 124 -10.83 -27.65 7.97
N TYR A 125 -9.93 -28.61 7.88
CA TYR A 125 -9.16 -28.86 6.67
C TYR A 125 -8.92 -30.36 6.47
N ALA A 126 -8.67 -30.74 5.23
CA ALA A 126 -8.38 -32.12 4.87
C ALA A 126 -7.18 -32.22 3.93
N ILE A 127 -6.35 -33.24 4.14
CA ILE A 127 -5.18 -33.51 3.31
C ILE A 127 -5.46 -34.73 2.45
N LEU A 128 -5.33 -34.55 1.14
CA LEU A 128 -5.28 -35.58 0.12
C LEU A 128 -3.81 -35.82 -0.24
N GLN A 129 -3.31 -37.00 0.08
CA GLN A 129 -1.94 -37.38 -0.24
C GLN A 129 -1.80 -37.73 -1.72
N ALA A 130 -0.79 -37.18 -2.37
CA ALA A 130 -0.53 -37.37 -3.78
C ALA A 130 -0.15 -38.83 -4.07
N PRO A 131 -0.79 -39.50 -5.05
CA PRO A 131 -0.43 -40.89 -5.39
C PRO A 131 0.97 -41.05 -5.99
N ARG A 132 1.54 -39.98 -6.56
CA ARG A 132 2.86 -39.98 -7.22
C ARG A 132 3.89 -39.07 -6.55
N GLY A 133 3.56 -38.49 -5.39
CA GLY A 133 4.40 -37.52 -4.70
C GLY A 133 4.94 -38.06 -3.38
N ASP A 134 6.07 -37.51 -2.95
CA ASP A 134 6.71 -37.85 -1.67
C ASP A 134 6.16 -37.02 -0.49
N ALA A 135 4.99 -36.37 -0.67
CA ALA A 135 4.37 -35.46 0.30
C ALA A 135 5.25 -34.27 0.73
N THR A 136 6.24 -33.89 -0.09
CA THR A 136 7.16 -32.77 0.15
C THR A 136 6.60 -31.41 -0.26
N GLU A 137 5.58 -31.40 -1.11
CA GLU A 137 4.94 -30.20 -1.65
C GLU A 137 3.43 -30.34 -1.65
N ALA A 138 2.73 -29.22 -1.47
CA ALA A 138 1.28 -29.17 -1.39
C ALA A 138 0.67 -27.98 -2.16
N ILE A 139 -0.55 -28.18 -2.66
CA ILE A 139 -1.39 -27.15 -3.29
C ILE A 139 -2.66 -27.00 -2.46
N VAL A 140 -3.12 -25.77 -2.24
CA VAL A 140 -4.24 -25.49 -1.35
C VAL A 140 -5.50 -25.11 -2.13
N LEU A 141 -6.63 -25.75 -1.83
CA LEU A 141 -7.96 -25.36 -2.27
C LEU A 141 -8.69 -24.75 -1.07
N ILE A 142 -9.15 -23.51 -1.19
CA ILE A 142 -9.87 -22.82 -0.11
C ILE A 142 -11.33 -22.62 -0.51
N ALA A 143 -12.25 -22.93 0.40
CA ALA A 143 -13.66 -22.62 0.20
C ALA A 143 -14.30 -22.20 1.54
N ALA A 144 -14.28 -20.92 1.87
CA ALA A 144 -14.85 -20.44 3.13
C ALA A 144 -16.38 -20.66 3.21
N TRP A 145 -16.94 -20.86 4.42
CA TRP A 145 -18.41 -20.87 4.63
C TRP A 145 -19.03 -19.56 4.19
N LYS A 146 -18.37 -18.47 4.60
CA LYS A 146 -18.75 -17.12 4.25
C LYS A 146 -17.78 -16.54 3.25
N THR A 147 -18.35 -16.06 2.16
CA THR A 147 -17.63 -15.36 1.09
C THR A 147 -17.04 -14.03 1.58
N VAL A 148 -16.30 -13.35 0.72
CA VAL A 148 -15.76 -12.01 1.01
C VAL A 148 -16.88 -11.01 1.33
N ASP A 149 -18.05 -11.18 0.72
CA ASP A 149 -19.28 -10.39 0.96
C ASP A 149 -20.10 -10.81 2.20
N ASP A 150 -19.58 -11.69 3.07
CA ASP A 150 -20.31 -12.29 4.21
C ASP A 150 -21.56 -13.09 3.81
N LYS A 151 -21.65 -13.55 2.55
CA LYS A 151 -22.74 -14.42 2.07
C LYS A 151 -22.36 -15.88 2.26
N PHE A 152 -23.37 -16.73 2.45
CA PHE A 152 -23.13 -18.17 2.51
C PHE A 152 -22.68 -18.71 1.14
N ASN A 153 -21.57 -19.42 1.10
CA ASN A 153 -20.94 -19.95 -0.11
C ASN A 153 -21.66 -21.20 -0.63
N GLN A 154 -22.86 -21.00 -1.15
CA GLN A 154 -23.81 -22.06 -1.51
C GLN A 154 -23.28 -23.04 -2.55
N ASN A 155 -22.53 -22.56 -3.55
CA ASN A 155 -22.02 -23.39 -4.64
C ASN A 155 -20.52 -23.67 -4.49
N GLY A 156 -19.74 -22.75 -3.93
CA GLY A 156 -18.28 -22.90 -3.82
C GLY A 156 -17.85 -24.01 -2.87
N LEU A 157 -18.51 -24.14 -1.71
CA LEU A 157 -18.20 -25.23 -0.79
C LEU A 157 -18.57 -26.61 -1.37
N PRO A 158 -19.82 -26.88 -1.81
CA PRO A 158 -20.14 -28.17 -2.41
C PRO A 158 -19.24 -28.51 -3.60
N LEU A 159 -18.85 -27.51 -4.39
CA LEU A 159 -17.90 -27.70 -5.48
C LEU A 159 -16.53 -28.15 -4.96
N ALA A 160 -15.99 -27.53 -3.91
CA ALA A 160 -14.72 -27.92 -3.31
C ALA A 160 -14.75 -29.35 -2.73
N LEU A 161 -15.86 -29.76 -2.09
CA LEU A 161 -16.06 -31.14 -1.62
C LEU A 161 -16.14 -32.14 -2.77
N THR A 162 -16.86 -31.81 -3.84
CA THR A 162 -16.92 -32.65 -5.04
C THR A 162 -15.56 -32.76 -5.72
N LEU A 163 -14.81 -31.65 -5.82
CA LEU A 163 -13.46 -31.63 -6.37
C LEU A 163 -12.50 -32.48 -5.53
N ALA A 164 -12.55 -32.40 -4.21
CA ALA A 164 -11.72 -33.24 -3.35
C ALA A 164 -12.00 -34.75 -3.56
N ARG A 165 -13.29 -35.13 -3.67
CA ARG A 165 -13.66 -36.51 -4.02
C ARG A 165 -13.21 -36.88 -5.44
N TYR A 166 -13.30 -35.96 -6.39
CA TYR A 166 -12.85 -36.18 -7.76
C TYR A 166 -11.32 -36.37 -7.82
N PHE A 167 -10.54 -35.47 -7.23
CA PHE A 167 -9.08 -35.53 -7.17
C PHE A 167 -8.58 -36.82 -6.54
N LYS A 168 -9.27 -37.33 -5.50
CA LYS A 168 -8.90 -38.60 -4.86
C LYS A 168 -8.97 -39.81 -5.80
N ARG A 169 -9.88 -39.80 -6.78
CA ARG A 169 -10.01 -40.89 -7.76
C ARG A 169 -8.91 -40.87 -8.82
N TRP A 170 -8.20 -39.75 -8.97
CA TRP A 170 -7.22 -39.54 -10.01
C TRP A 170 -5.79 -39.79 -9.50
N SER A 171 -5.01 -40.54 -10.28
CA SER A 171 -3.64 -40.91 -9.92
C SER A 171 -2.57 -39.97 -10.51
N LEU A 172 -2.94 -38.76 -10.97
CA LEU A 172 -2.02 -37.86 -11.68
C LEU A 172 -1.25 -36.90 -10.76
N TRP A 173 -1.70 -36.74 -9.52
CA TRP A 173 -1.17 -35.74 -8.60
C TRP A 173 0.21 -36.14 -8.09
N SER A 174 1.16 -35.21 -8.22
CA SER A 174 2.52 -35.29 -7.69
C SER A 174 2.71 -34.43 -6.44
N LYS A 175 1.78 -33.51 -6.17
CA LYS A 175 1.73 -32.69 -4.95
C LYS A 175 0.50 -33.02 -4.12
N ASP A 176 0.65 -32.95 -2.81
CA ASP A 176 -0.47 -33.13 -1.90
C ASP A 176 -1.51 -32.02 -2.13
N ILE A 177 -2.78 -32.32 -1.94
CA ILE A 177 -3.84 -31.32 -2.05
C ILE A 177 -4.45 -31.12 -0.68
N ILE A 178 -4.43 -29.88 -0.20
CA ILE A 178 -5.04 -29.49 1.07
C ILE A 178 -6.32 -28.74 0.77
N LEU A 179 -7.45 -29.27 1.21
CA LEU A 179 -8.73 -28.56 1.20
C LEU A 179 -8.89 -27.84 2.55
N VAL A 180 -8.88 -26.51 2.54
CA VAL A 180 -9.06 -25.67 3.73
C VAL A 180 -10.44 -25.04 3.68
N ILE A 181 -11.19 -25.20 4.77
CA ILE A 181 -12.58 -24.77 4.84
C ILE A 181 -12.76 -23.91 6.11
N PRO A 182 -12.38 -22.62 6.04
CA PRO A 182 -12.50 -21.71 7.17
C PRO A 182 -13.94 -21.19 7.31
N PRO A 183 -14.34 -20.75 8.52
CA PRO A 183 -15.67 -20.20 8.70
C PRO A 183 -15.90 -18.86 8.01
N ASP A 184 -14.84 -18.08 7.89
CA ASP A 184 -14.82 -16.78 7.25
C ASP A 184 -13.58 -16.67 6.35
N SER A 185 -13.67 -15.74 5.40
CA SER A 185 -12.60 -15.54 4.43
C SER A 185 -11.40 -14.76 5.01
N ARG A 186 -11.52 -14.15 6.19
CA ARG A 186 -10.53 -13.21 6.75
C ARG A 186 -9.70 -13.83 7.89
N THR A 187 -10.31 -14.10 9.04
CA THR A 187 -9.64 -14.57 10.26
C THR A 187 -9.27 -16.04 10.20
N GLY A 188 -10.20 -16.91 9.77
CA GLY A 188 -9.96 -18.34 9.70
C GLY A 188 -8.82 -18.69 8.75
N THR A 189 -8.79 -18.09 7.57
CA THR A 189 -7.69 -18.31 6.62
C THR A 189 -6.35 -17.83 7.18
N GLN A 190 -6.30 -16.65 7.80
CA GLN A 190 -5.08 -16.12 8.41
C GLN A 190 -4.55 -17.05 9.52
N ALA A 191 -5.42 -17.46 10.46
CA ALA A 191 -5.05 -18.37 11.55
C ALA A 191 -4.50 -19.70 11.03
N TRP A 192 -5.06 -20.23 9.94
CA TRP A 192 -4.60 -21.48 9.36
C TRP A 192 -3.23 -21.33 8.70
N VAL A 193 -3.01 -20.27 7.92
CA VAL A 193 -1.73 -20.05 7.23
C VAL A 193 -0.60 -19.73 8.21
N ASP A 194 -0.87 -18.91 9.23
CA ASP A 194 0.10 -18.60 10.28
C ASP A 194 0.51 -19.87 11.03
N ALA A 195 -0.45 -20.73 11.37
CA ALA A 195 -0.16 -21.99 12.04
C ALA A 195 0.49 -23.04 11.15
N TYR A 196 0.31 -22.96 9.83
CA TYR A 196 1.03 -23.79 8.88
C TYR A 196 2.54 -23.50 8.92
N HIS A 197 2.90 -22.22 9.01
CA HIS A 197 4.29 -21.73 9.01
C HIS A 197 4.89 -21.57 10.41
N ASP A 198 4.19 -21.99 11.48
CA ASP A 198 4.62 -21.85 12.88
C ASP A 198 4.94 -20.40 13.30
N SER A 199 4.26 -19.43 12.67
CA SER A 199 4.36 -18.00 12.97
C SER A 199 3.22 -17.49 13.85
N HIS A 200 2.31 -18.38 14.27
CA HIS A 200 1.15 -18.03 15.09
C HIS A 200 1.48 -17.88 16.58
N ASP A 201 0.67 -17.10 17.26
CA ASP A 201 0.70 -17.01 18.71
C ASP A 201 -0.09 -18.16 19.34
N SER A 202 0.63 -19.12 19.93
CA SER A 202 0.05 -20.32 20.56
C SER A 202 -0.96 -20.06 21.68
N SER A 203 -1.00 -18.83 22.23
CA SER A 203 -2.00 -18.44 23.22
C SER A 203 -3.38 -18.15 22.62
N ARG A 204 -3.43 -17.75 21.35
CA ARG A 204 -4.62 -17.30 20.63
C ARG A 204 -5.07 -18.27 19.55
N VAL A 205 -4.12 -18.95 18.91
CA VAL A 205 -4.35 -19.85 17.79
C VAL A 205 -3.73 -21.21 18.11
N ASN A 206 -4.49 -22.29 17.90
CA ASN A 206 -3.95 -23.63 18.08
C ASN A 206 -3.04 -24.03 16.91
N SER A 207 -1.98 -24.78 17.22
CA SER A 207 -1.14 -25.41 16.20
C SER A 207 -1.91 -26.45 15.40
N LEU A 208 -1.52 -26.66 14.14
CA LEU A 208 -2.17 -27.62 13.26
C LEU A 208 -1.82 -29.07 13.66
N PRO A 209 -2.81 -29.96 13.85
CA PRO A 209 -2.56 -31.36 14.20
C PRO A 209 -1.93 -32.16 13.05
N LEU A 210 -2.16 -31.71 11.81
CA LEU A 210 -1.67 -32.33 10.59
C LEU A 210 -1.01 -31.26 9.71
N LYS A 211 0.19 -31.53 9.20
CA LYS A 211 0.87 -30.71 8.19
C LYS A 211 1.21 -31.59 6.98
N SER A 212 1.39 -30.95 5.83
CA SER A 212 1.90 -31.56 4.61
C SER A 212 3.19 -30.81 4.19
N GLY A 213 3.62 -30.97 2.95
CA GLY A 213 4.80 -30.33 2.39
C GLY A 213 4.73 -28.81 2.23
N ALA A 214 5.75 -28.24 1.60
CA ALA A 214 5.80 -26.81 1.31
C ALA A 214 4.64 -26.39 0.38
N LEU A 215 3.99 -25.27 0.69
CA LEU A 215 2.84 -24.78 -0.08
C LEU A 215 3.32 -24.11 -1.37
N GLN A 216 2.96 -24.69 -2.52
CA GLN A 216 3.38 -24.18 -3.84
C GLN A 216 2.42 -23.12 -4.39
N GLY A 217 1.15 -23.20 -4.04
CA GLY A 217 0.14 -22.21 -4.44
C GLY A 217 -1.23 -22.52 -3.87
N ALA A 218 -2.12 -21.53 -3.91
CA ALA A 218 -3.47 -21.66 -3.39
C ALA A 218 -4.53 -21.07 -4.32
N ILE A 219 -5.70 -21.69 -4.36
CA ILE A 219 -6.85 -21.18 -5.11
C ILE A 219 -8.05 -21.18 -4.18
N ALA A 220 -8.71 -20.04 -4.07
CA ALA A 220 -9.95 -19.92 -3.33
C ALA A 220 -11.17 -19.83 -4.25
N ILE A 221 -12.26 -20.48 -3.86
CA ILE A 221 -13.53 -20.45 -4.57
C ILE A 221 -14.53 -19.62 -3.76
N ASP A 222 -14.90 -18.48 -4.31
CA ASP A 222 -15.97 -17.63 -3.78
C ASP A 222 -17.17 -17.70 -4.73
N TYR A 223 -18.12 -18.60 -4.47
CA TYR A 223 -19.25 -18.84 -5.38
C TYR A 223 -20.58 -18.94 -4.61
N PRO A 224 -21.16 -17.78 -4.24
CA PRO A 224 -22.42 -17.72 -3.48
C PRO A 224 -23.67 -17.82 -4.36
N GLN A 225 -23.57 -17.51 -5.66
CA GLN A 225 -24.70 -17.43 -6.59
C GLN A 225 -25.20 -18.83 -7.00
N GLU A 226 -26.51 -18.99 -7.18
CA GLU A 226 -27.11 -20.25 -7.67
C GLU A 226 -27.34 -20.29 -9.18
N HIS A 227 -27.37 -19.12 -9.82
CA HIS A 227 -27.59 -19.04 -11.25
C HIS A 227 -26.29 -19.28 -12.01
N ARG A 228 -26.44 -19.56 -13.30
CA ARG A 228 -25.32 -19.67 -14.24
C ARG A 228 -24.62 -18.32 -14.40
N PHE A 229 -23.33 -18.38 -14.72
CA PHE A 229 -22.49 -17.20 -14.89
C PHE A 229 -21.92 -17.08 -16.30
N GLU A 230 -21.44 -15.90 -16.63
CA GLU A 230 -20.81 -15.61 -17.93
C GLU A 230 -19.29 -15.54 -17.80
N SER A 231 -18.81 -14.89 -16.74
CA SER A 231 -17.42 -14.51 -16.58
C SER A 231 -16.93 -14.74 -15.15
N ILE A 232 -15.60 -14.70 -14.98
CA ILE A 232 -14.93 -14.95 -13.70
C ILE A 232 -14.08 -13.75 -13.33
N HIS A 233 -14.30 -13.25 -12.13
CA HIS A 233 -13.51 -12.21 -11.52
C HIS A 233 -12.39 -12.84 -10.72
N ILE A 234 -11.17 -12.40 -11.03
CA ILE A 234 -9.96 -12.84 -10.35
C ILE A 234 -9.61 -11.76 -9.34
N ILE A 235 -9.71 -12.11 -8.07
CA ILE A 235 -9.26 -11.27 -6.95
C ILE A 235 -7.84 -11.73 -6.59
N TYR A 236 -6.92 -10.78 -6.59
CA TYR A 236 -5.48 -11.03 -6.42
C TYR A 236 -4.78 -10.05 -5.48
N ASP A 237 -5.50 -9.05 -4.95
CA ASP A 237 -4.87 -8.03 -4.11
C ASP A 237 -4.50 -8.62 -2.74
N GLY A 238 -3.21 -8.63 -2.42
CA GLY A 238 -2.69 -9.08 -1.14
C GLY A 238 -2.60 -7.97 -0.08
N ILE A 239 -2.30 -8.40 1.14
CA ILE A 239 -2.07 -7.51 2.28
C ILE A 239 -0.85 -6.62 1.96
N ASN A 240 -0.88 -5.36 2.42
CA ASN A 240 0.22 -4.40 2.27
C ASN A 240 0.64 -4.12 0.81
N GLY A 241 -0.25 -4.37 -0.17
CA GLY A 241 0.03 -4.14 -1.58
C GLY A 241 0.94 -5.21 -2.20
N GLN A 242 1.13 -6.34 -1.52
CA GLN A 242 1.77 -7.52 -2.10
C GLN A 242 0.87 -8.17 -3.14
N LEU A 243 1.47 -8.78 -4.16
CA LEU A 243 0.75 -9.39 -5.27
C LEU A 243 1.27 -10.80 -5.51
N PRO A 244 0.41 -11.75 -5.91
CA PRO A 244 0.85 -13.05 -6.33
C PRO A 244 1.60 -12.93 -7.66
N ASN A 245 2.39 -13.94 -7.97
CA ASN A 245 3.08 -14.04 -9.23
C ASN A 245 2.10 -13.91 -10.42
N LEU A 246 2.43 -13.03 -11.36
CA LEU A 246 1.59 -12.71 -12.52
C LEU A 246 1.26 -13.94 -13.37
N ASP A 247 2.13 -14.95 -13.41
CA ASP A 247 1.92 -16.18 -14.19
C ASP A 247 0.74 -17.01 -13.68
N LEU A 248 0.43 -16.96 -12.37
CA LEU A 248 -0.75 -17.62 -11.81
C LEU A 248 -2.03 -16.98 -12.37
N ILE A 249 -2.10 -15.64 -12.38
CA ILE A 249 -3.22 -14.88 -12.94
C ILE A 249 -3.35 -15.18 -14.43
N ASN A 250 -2.23 -15.11 -15.17
CA ASN A 250 -2.22 -15.39 -16.61
C ASN A 250 -2.67 -16.82 -16.94
N SER A 251 -2.30 -17.79 -16.09
CA SER A 251 -2.72 -19.19 -16.25
C SER A 251 -4.23 -19.33 -16.09
N VAL A 252 -4.81 -18.70 -15.07
CA VAL A 252 -6.27 -18.66 -14.89
C VAL A 252 -6.95 -17.98 -16.09
N VAL A 253 -6.43 -16.83 -16.54
CA VAL A 253 -6.98 -16.11 -17.71
C VAL A 253 -6.93 -16.97 -18.98
N ASN A 254 -5.82 -17.67 -19.22
CA ASN A 254 -5.66 -18.52 -20.40
C ASN A 254 -6.56 -19.77 -20.34
N ILE A 255 -6.70 -20.41 -19.18
CA ILE A 255 -7.58 -21.57 -19.02
C ILE A 255 -9.06 -21.16 -19.14
N ALA A 256 -9.46 -20.08 -18.47
CA ALA A 256 -10.83 -19.57 -18.52
C ALA A 256 -11.22 -19.12 -19.94
N GLY A 257 -10.40 -18.25 -20.57
CA GLY A 257 -10.70 -17.72 -21.89
C GLY A 257 -10.46 -18.72 -23.03
N GLY A 258 -9.31 -19.40 -23.01
CA GLY A 258 -8.85 -20.27 -24.10
C GLY A 258 -9.55 -21.62 -24.14
N GLN A 259 -9.60 -22.35 -23.01
CA GLN A 259 -10.21 -23.68 -22.99
C GLN A 259 -11.72 -23.65 -22.70
N MET A 260 -12.15 -22.79 -21.77
CA MET A 260 -13.53 -22.80 -21.27
C MET A 260 -14.43 -21.78 -21.97
N GLY A 261 -13.87 -20.80 -22.69
CA GLY A 261 -14.66 -19.72 -23.31
C GLY A 261 -15.37 -18.83 -22.29
N MET A 262 -14.82 -18.71 -21.08
CA MET A 262 -15.30 -17.82 -20.02
C MET A 262 -14.64 -16.46 -20.15
N GLY A 263 -15.43 -15.40 -19.98
CA GLY A 263 -14.86 -14.07 -19.81
C GLY A 263 -14.10 -13.99 -18.48
N THR A 264 -13.14 -13.07 -18.41
CA THR A 264 -12.41 -12.79 -17.17
C THR A 264 -12.37 -11.30 -16.90
N ALA A 265 -12.50 -10.92 -15.64
CA ALA A 265 -12.41 -9.56 -15.16
C ALA A 265 -11.46 -9.47 -13.95
N ILE A 266 -10.96 -8.27 -13.70
CA ILE A 266 -10.10 -7.92 -12.57
C ILE A 266 -10.58 -6.58 -12.00
N GLN A 267 -10.29 -6.29 -10.72
CA GLN A 267 -10.58 -4.98 -10.08
C GLN A 267 -12.05 -4.51 -10.24
N GLU A 268 -13.01 -5.46 -10.24
CA GLU A 268 -14.45 -5.21 -10.41
C GLU A 268 -14.79 -4.43 -11.70
N MET A 269 -13.94 -4.57 -12.72
CA MET A 269 -14.16 -4.00 -14.05
C MET A 269 -14.91 -5.02 -14.90
N TRP A 270 -16.22 -5.14 -14.64
CA TRP A 270 -17.11 -6.14 -15.27
C TRP A 270 -17.17 -6.02 -16.80
N SER A 271 -17.06 -4.79 -17.32
CA SER A 271 -16.94 -4.50 -18.74
C SER A 271 -15.67 -3.69 -18.98
N HIS A 272 -14.75 -4.21 -19.80
CA HIS A 272 -13.49 -3.54 -20.09
C HIS A 272 -13.21 -3.54 -21.61
N SER A 273 -13.11 -2.36 -22.20
CA SER A 273 -12.94 -2.20 -23.65
C SER A 273 -11.49 -2.05 -24.12
N ASP A 274 -10.53 -2.26 -23.21
CA ASP A 274 -9.07 -2.07 -23.43
C ASP A 274 -8.71 -0.67 -23.95
N LYS A 275 -9.56 0.33 -23.69
CA LYS A 275 -9.32 1.75 -23.98
C LYS A 275 -8.57 2.42 -22.83
N TYR A 276 -7.91 3.55 -23.12
CA TYR A 276 -7.14 4.33 -22.14
C TYR A 276 -7.92 4.60 -20.84
N ARG A 277 -9.19 5.01 -20.93
CA ARG A 277 -10.02 5.31 -19.75
C ARG A 277 -10.21 4.10 -18.85
N ASP A 278 -10.57 2.97 -19.44
CA ASP A 278 -10.81 1.73 -18.68
C ASP A 278 -9.50 1.23 -18.08
N ARG A 279 -8.39 1.26 -18.83
CA ARG A 279 -7.06 0.91 -18.34
C ARG A 279 -6.62 1.78 -17.15
N LEU A 280 -6.83 3.08 -17.26
CA LEU A 280 -6.52 4.04 -16.19
C LEU A 280 -7.39 3.77 -14.97
N LEU A 281 -8.69 3.52 -15.14
CA LEU A 281 -9.60 3.22 -14.04
C LEU A 281 -9.24 1.91 -13.34
N THR A 282 -8.95 0.85 -14.10
CA THR A 282 -8.47 -0.44 -13.57
C THR A 282 -7.19 -0.25 -12.75
N MET A 283 -6.22 0.50 -13.29
CA MET A 283 -4.96 0.79 -12.61
C MET A 283 -5.17 1.59 -11.32
N LEU A 284 -5.99 2.64 -11.35
CA LEU A 284 -6.26 3.48 -10.18
C LEU A 284 -7.03 2.72 -9.09
N ARG A 285 -7.97 1.85 -9.46
CA ARG A 285 -8.65 0.96 -8.51
C ARG A 285 -7.69 -0.01 -7.85
N GLY A 286 -6.85 -0.68 -8.64
CA GLY A 286 -5.80 -1.56 -8.12
C GLY A 286 -4.82 -0.83 -7.21
N MET A 287 -4.38 0.37 -7.60
CA MET A 287 -3.54 1.21 -6.74
C MET A 287 -4.24 1.59 -5.43
N LEU A 288 -5.53 1.92 -5.48
CA LEU A 288 -6.28 2.27 -4.26
C LEU A 288 -6.38 1.05 -3.32
N ASN A 289 -6.72 -0.13 -3.84
CA ASN A 289 -6.81 -1.35 -3.04
C ASN A 289 -5.45 -1.74 -2.45
N GLN A 290 -4.39 -1.73 -3.26
CA GLN A 290 -3.01 -1.99 -2.80
C GLN A 290 -2.52 -0.95 -1.80
N GLY A 291 -2.91 0.32 -1.97
CA GLY A 291 -2.57 1.41 -1.06
C GLY A 291 -3.26 1.29 0.28
N LEU A 292 -4.52 0.84 0.32
CA LEU A 292 -5.23 0.53 1.56
C LEU A 292 -4.62 -0.68 2.27
N GLY A 293 -4.17 -1.68 1.51
CA GLY A 293 -3.40 -2.81 2.02
C GLY A 293 -4.21 -3.84 2.82
N HIS A 294 -5.54 -3.80 2.75
CA HIS A 294 -6.45 -4.74 3.39
C HIS A 294 -6.48 -6.10 2.66
N ALA A 295 -6.86 -7.17 3.35
CA ALA A 295 -7.06 -8.47 2.69
C ALA A 295 -8.33 -8.42 1.84
N SER A 296 -8.17 -8.56 0.52
CA SER A 296 -9.30 -8.56 -0.43
C SER A 296 -10.02 -9.90 -0.50
N GLY A 297 -9.40 -10.98 -0.03
CA GLY A 297 -10.03 -12.28 0.07
C GLY A 297 -9.17 -13.30 0.83
N PRO A 298 -9.58 -14.58 0.87
CA PRO A 298 -8.87 -15.62 1.61
C PRO A 298 -7.46 -15.89 1.05
N HIS A 299 -7.24 -15.66 -0.24
CA HIS A 299 -5.92 -15.77 -0.85
C HIS A 299 -4.89 -14.79 -0.27
N SER A 300 -5.31 -13.63 0.25
CA SER A 300 -4.40 -12.56 0.66
C SER A 300 -3.49 -12.97 1.83
N SER A 301 -3.93 -13.89 2.69
CA SER A 301 -3.15 -14.42 3.82
C SER A 301 -1.96 -15.29 3.42
N PHE A 302 -1.96 -15.84 2.20
CA PHE A 302 -0.90 -16.73 1.70
C PHE A 302 0.31 -15.96 1.14
N ILE A 303 0.06 -14.79 0.56
CA ILE A 303 1.06 -14.00 -0.17
C ILE A 303 2.24 -13.57 0.73
N PRO A 304 2.04 -13.14 2.01
CA PRO A 304 3.15 -12.80 2.91
C PRO A 304 4.14 -13.95 3.16
N TYR A 305 3.71 -15.20 2.98
CA TYR A 305 4.54 -16.40 3.11
C TYR A 305 5.14 -16.86 1.78
N HIS A 306 5.09 -16.01 0.75
CA HIS A 306 5.53 -16.34 -0.62
C HIS A 306 4.78 -17.52 -1.23
N VAL A 307 3.53 -17.72 -0.83
CA VAL A 307 2.62 -18.70 -1.44
C VAL A 307 1.67 -17.96 -2.38
N ASP A 308 1.84 -18.18 -3.69
CA ASP A 308 1.04 -17.51 -4.70
C ASP A 308 -0.41 -17.98 -4.66
N ALA A 309 -1.34 -17.04 -4.52
CA ALA A 309 -2.74 -17.36 -4.33
C ALA A 309 -3.68 -16.38 -5.02
N VAL A 310 -4.83 -16.89 -5.49
CA VAL A 310 -5.91 -16.10 -6.11
C VAL A 310 -7.28 -16.58 -5.65
N THR A 311 -8.27 -15.68 -5.61
CA THR A 311 -9.69 -16.04 -5.39
C THR A 311 -10.47 -15.89 -6.68
N LEU A 312 -11.26 -16.90 -7.01
CA LEU A 312 -12.12 -16.94 -8.20
C LEU A 312 -13.57 -16.69 -7.80
N GLN A 313 -14.16 -15.64 -8.37
CA GLN A 313 -15.55 -15.26 -8.12
C GLN A 313 -16.33 -15.19 -9.44
N PRO A 314 -17.36 -16.03 -9.67
CA PRO A 314 -18.17 -15.96 -10.88
C PRO A 314 -19.14 -14.77 -10.83
N PHE A 315 -19.40 -14.17 -12.00
CA PHE A 315 -20.34 -13.07 -12.16
C PHE A 315 -21.01 -13.05 -13.55
N GLY A 316 -22.06 -12.25 -13.65
CA GLY A 316 -22.87 -12.10 -14.87
C GLY A 316 -23.90 -13.22 -15.04
N GLU A 317 -24.77 -13.08 -16.03
CA GLU A 317 -25.74 -14.10 -16.41
C GLU A 317 -25.28 -14.76 -17.70
N GLY A 318 -24.94 -16.05 -17.63
CA GLY A 318 -24.37 -16.75 -18.77
C GLY A 318 -24.76 -18.22 -18.82
N TRP A 319 -23.99 -18.98 -19.60
CA TRP A 319 -24.30 -20.39 -19.86
C TRP A 319 -23.41 -21.33 -19.04
N HIS A 320 -22.38 -20.80 -18.37
CA HIS A 320 -21.47 -21.57 -17.54
C HIS A 320 -22.10 -21.91 -16.19
N ASP A 321 -21.86 -23.13 -15.73
CA ASP A 321 -22.41 -23.69 -14.51
C ASP A 321 -21.30 -24.07 -13.52
N GLU A 322 -21.67 -24.72 -12.42
CA GLU A 322 -20.73 -25.21 -11.41
C GLU A 322 -19.69 -26.18 -11.99
N MET A 323 -20.04 -26.93 -13.03
CA MET A 323 -19.11 -27.83 -13.73
C MET A 323 -18.08 -27.04 -14.54
N GLY A 324 -18.48 -25.93 -15.15
CA GLY A 324 -17.57 -24.96 -15.75
C GLY A 324 -16.53 -24.45 -14.75
N MET A 325 -16.97 -23.98 -13.58
CA MET A 325 -16.06 -23.54 -12.51
C MET A 325 -15.14 -24.68 -12.04
N GLY A 326 -15.66 -25.89 -11.84
CA GLY A 326 -14.86 -27.03 -11.44
C GLY A 326 -13.78 -27.42 -12.47
N ARG A 327 -14.08 -27.30 -13.77
CA ARG A 327 -13.09 -27.51 -14.84
C ARG A 327 -12.02 -26.44 -14.86
N LEU A 328 -12.36 -25.18 -14.59
CA LEU A 328 -11.35 -24.13 -14.43
C LEU A 328 -10.41 -24.47 -13.28
N VAL A 329 -10.97 -24.77 -12.10
CA VAL A 329 -10.17 -25.11 -10.91
C VAL A 329 -9.31 -26.35 -11.17
N GLU A 330 -9.87 -27.41 -11.77
CA GLU A 330 -9.09 -28.58 -12.18
C GLU A 330 -7.92 -28.21 -13.11
N GLY A 331 -8.18 -27.37 -14.12
CA GLY A 331 -7.16 -26.92 -15.07
C GLY A 331 -6.03 -26.14 -14.38
N THR A 332 -6.36 -25.25 -13.44
CA THR A 332 -5.36 -24.48 -12.70
C THR A 332 -4.59 -25.38 -11.73
N PHE A 333 -5.24 -26.34 -11.06
CA PHE A 333 -4.57 -27.33 -10.21
C PHE A 333 -3.60 -28.21 -11.01
N ARG A 334 -3.96 -28.62 -12.23
CA ARG A 334 -3.04 -29.35 -13.12
C ARG A 334 -1.81 -28.53 -13.49
N SER A 335 -2.01 -27.23 -13.75
CA SER A 335 -0.93 -26.29 -14.06
C SER A 335 0.03 -26.13 -12.88
N LEU A 336 -0.51 -25.90 -11.67
CA LEU A 336 0.28 -25.84 -10.43
C LEU A 336 0.97 -27.17 -10.08
N ASN A 337 0.32 -28.30 -10.37
CA ASN A 337 0.90 -29.62 -10.14
C ASN A 337 2.15 -29.89 -11.01
N ASN A 338 2.27 -29.24 -12.18
CA ASN A 338 3.42 -29.38 -13.06
C ASN A 338 4.64 -28.55 -12.65
N LEU A 339 4.48 -27.57 -11.76
CA LEU A 339 5.60 -26.77 -11.27
C LEU A 339 6.68 -27.66 -10.63
N LEU A 340 7.95 -27.41 -10.91
CA LEU A 340 9.07 -28.12 -10.27
C LEU A 340 9.67 -27.31 -9.12
N GLU A 341 9.38 -26.02 -9.09
CA GLU A 341 9.89 -25.06 -8.13
C GLU A 341 8.84 -23.97 -7.89
N HIS A 342 8.98 -23.22 -6.80
CA HIS A 342 8.14 -22.06 -6.54
C HIS A 342 8.21 -21.07 -7.70
N LEU A 343 7.11 -20.37 -7.99
CA LEU A 343 7.10 -19.37 -9.05
C LEU A 343 8.06 -18.24 -8.69
N HIS A 344 9.11 -18.03 -9.48
CA HIS A 344 10.12 -16.99 -9.22
C HIS A 344 10.61 -16.26 -10.48
N GLN A 345 10.30 -16.78 -11.68
CA GLN A 345 10.76 -16.19 -12.94
C GLN A 345 9.94 -14.96 -13.39
N SER A 346 8.68 -14.90 -13.00
CA SER A 346 7.76 -13.84 -13.42
C SER A 346 7.64 -12.70 -12.39
N PHE A 347 6.89 -11.65 -12.73
CA PHE A 347 6.86 -10.40 -11.97
C PHE A 347 6.02 -10.51 -10.70
N PHE A 348 6.59 -10.07 -9.57
CA PHE A 348 5.88 -9.86 -8.29
C PHE A 348 5.42 -8.40 -8.09
N PHE A 349 6.02 -7.47 -8.84
CA PHE A 349 5.73 -6.04 -8.73
C PHE A 349 5.23 -5.53 -10.07
N TYR A 350 3.91 -5.45 -10.21
CA TYR A 350 3.23 -5.01 -11.43
C TYR A 350 1.96 -4.23 -11.13
N LEU A 351 1.50 -3.45 -12.10
CA LEU A 351 0.16 -2.87 -12.12
C LEU A 351 -0.61 -3.46 -13.30
N LEU A 352 -1.73 -4.14 -13.01
CA LEU A 352 -2.63 -4.62 -14.05
C LEU A 352 -3.54 -3.48 -14.52
N MET A 353 -3.57 -3.28 -15.83
CA MET A 353 -4.48 -2.33 -16.48
C MET A 353 -5.60 -3.04 -17.22
N HIS A 354 -5.36 -4.30 -17.59
CA HIS A 354 -6.30 -5.21 -18.23
C HIS A 354 -5.84 -6.64 -17.89
N LYS A 355 -6.74 -7.63 -18.01
CA LYS A 355 -6.39 -9.05 -17.84
C LYS A 355 -5.24 -9.53 -18.72
N GLU A 356 -4.99 -8.85 -19.84
CA GLU A 356 -3.91 -9.16 -20.79
C GLU A 356 -2.84 -8.06 -20.88
N ARG A 357 -2.88 -7.02 -20.01
CA ARG A 357 -1.87 -5.95 -20.04
C ARG A 357 -1.44 -5.49 -18.65
N PHE A 358 -0.14 -5.36 -18.49
CA PHE A 358 0.49 -4.94 -17.24
C PHE A 358 1.61 -3.93 -17.45
N VAL A 359 1.96 -3.23 -16.38
CA VAL A 359 3.16 -2.38 -16.28
C VAL A 359 4.08 -2.97 -15.23
N SER A 360 5.36 -3.15 -15.56
CA SER A 360 6.36 -3.65 -14.62
C SER A 360 6.90 -2.54 -13.70
N ILE A 361 7.48 -2.95 -12.56
CA ILE A 361 8.10 -2.05 -11.58
C ILE A 361 9.06 -1.03 -12.19
N GLY A 362 9.89 -1.44 -13.16
CA GLY A 362 10.85 -0.53 -13.79
C GLY A 362 10.20 0.67 -14.50
N THR A 363 8.96 0.54 -14.95
CA THR A 363 8.25 1.60 -15.68
C THR A 363 7.46 2.51 -14.74
N TYR A 364 6.82 1.98 -13.68
CA TYR A 364 5.99 2.79 -12.79
C TYR A 364 6.77 3.38 -11.60
N LEU A 365 7.80 2.69 -11.08
CA LEU A 365 8.56 3.11 -9.89
C LEU A 365 9.15 4.53 -10.00
N PRO A 366 9.68 4.98 -11.16
CA PRO A 366 10.16 6.35 -11.32
C PRO A 366 9.14 7.43 -10.93
N SER A 367 7.84 7.19 -11.12
CA SER A 367 6.78 8.14 -10.76
C SER A 367 6.79 8.50 -9.26
N ALA A 368 6.80 7.49 -8.39
CA ALA A 368 6.85 7.70 -6.94
C ALA A 368 8.24 8.16 -6.47
N MET A 369 9.32 7.70 -7.10
CA MET A 369 10.68 8.14 -6.78
C MET A 369 10.90 9.62 -7.05
N ILE A 370 10.45 10.13 -8.21
CA ILE A 370 10.56 11.55 -8.56
C ILE A 370 9.72 12.40 -7.59
N LEU A 371 8.52 11.91 -7.24
CA LEU A 371 7.66 12.56 -6.24
C LEU A 371 8.34 12.62 -4.87
N ALA A 372 8.90 11.52 -4.37
CA ALA A 372 9.63 11.47 -3.11
C ALA A 372 10.89 12.35 -3.12
N ALA A 373 11.63 12.34 -4.23
CA ALA A 373 12.82 13.17 -4.43
C ALA A 373 12.52 14.67 -4.34
N SER A 374 11.29 15.10 -4.68
CA SER A 374 10.88 16.50 -4.55
C SER A 374 11.00 17.03 -3.11
N PHE A 375 10.68 16.19 -2.12
CA PHE A 375 10.80 16.51 -0.69
C PHE A 375 12.26 16.62 -0.28
N THR A 376 13.10 15.68 -0.72
CA THR A 376 14.55 15.67 -0.46
C THR A 376 15.25 16.88 -1.09
N ILE A 377 14.91 17.24 -2.33
CA ILE A 377 15.45 18.43 -3.01
C ILE A 377 15.07 19.70 -2.23
N THR A 378 13.82 19.79 -1.81
CA THR A 378 13.34 20.92 -1.00
C THR A 378 14.07 20.98 0.34
N ALA A 379 14.26 19.85 1.02
CA ALA A 379 14.98 19.75 2.28
C ALA A 379 16.44 20.23 2.15
N ILE A 380 17.16 19.74 1.13
CA ILE A 380 18.55 20.16 0.84
C ILE A 380 18.60 21.67 0.54
N SER A 381 17.62 22.19 -0.21
CA SER A 381 17.58 23.63 -0.51
C SER A 381 17.42 24.49 0.74
N LEU A 382 16.60 24.05 1.71
CA LEU A 382 16.39 24.75 2.97
C LEU A 382 17.62 24.64 3.87
N TRP A 383 18.29 23.49 3.87
CA TRP A 383 19.58 23.32 4.54
C TRP A 383 20.64 24.28 4.00
N VAL A 384 20.72 24.46 2.68
CA VAL A 384 21.66 25.41 2.05
C VAL A 384 21.27 26.85 2.39
N LYS A 385 19.98 27.21 2.33
CA LYS A 385 19.47 28.55 2.68
C LYS A 385 19.75 28.94 4.13
N SER A 386 19.62 28.00 5.07
CA SER A 386 19.91 28.23 6.49
C SER A 386 21.35 28.67 6.76
N GLY A 387 22.28 28.42 5.83
CA GLY A 387 23.69 28.81 5.95
C GLY A 387 24.04 30.17 5.34
N HIS A 388 23.08 30.91 4.79
CA HIS A 388 23.31 32.22 4.16
C HIS A 388 22.54 33.32 4.92
N GLN A 389 23.19 34.45 5.22
CA GLN A 389 22.50 35.66 5.70
C GLN A 389 22.04 36.50 4.50
N ASP A 390 20.75 36.83 4.44
CA ASP A 390 20.27 37.95 3.63
C ASP A 390 20.75 39.24 4.33
N GLN A 391 21.74 39.93 3.77
CA GLN A 391 22.06 41.29 4.24
C GLN A 391 20.86 42.21 3.93
N PRO A 392 20.36 43.00 4.89
CA PRO A 392 19.38 44.02 4.59
C PRO A 392 20.01 45.02 3.61
N SER A 393 19.41 45.18 2.44
CA SER A 393 19.75 46.24 1.50
C SER A 393 19.64 47.58 2.21
N ALA A 394 20.78 48.25 2.41
CA ALA A 394 20.82 49.60 2.98
C ALA A 394 19.89 50.53 2.17
N PRO A 395 19.09 51.38 2.83
CA PRO A 395 18.22 52.32 2.12
C PRO A 395 19.08 53.29 1.32
N ALA A 396 18.70 53.51 0.06
CA ALA A 396 19.33 54.47 -0.82
C ALA A 396 19.35 55.86 -0.17
N SER A 397 20.53 56.33 0.22
CA SER A 397 20.73 57.67 0.75
C SER A 397 20.51 58.69 -0.37
N THR A 398 19.47 59.50 -0.19
CA THR A 398 19.11 60.65 -1.01
C THR A 398 20.03 61.83 -0.66
N THR A 399 20.66 62.41 -1.69
CA THR A 399 21.12 63.81 -1.84
C THR A 399 22.00 64.49 -0.77
N ALA A 400 23.22 64.88 -1.17
CA ALA A 400 23.74 66.25 -0.98
C ALA A 400 24.87 66.56 -2.00
N LYS A 401 24.77 67.71 -2.66
CA LYS A 401 25.73 68.30 -3.61
C LYS A 401 26.99 68.80 -2.89
N SER A 402 28.14 68.77 -3.56
CA SER A 402 29.14 69.87 -3.57
C SER A 402 30.07 69.73 -4.79
N GLU A 403 30.30 70.86 -5.45
CA GLU A 403 31.01 71.08 -6.73
C GLU A 403 32.52 71.33 -6.56
N ASN A 404 33.24 71.11 -7.68
CA ASN A 404 34.55 71.66 -8.13
C ASN A 404 35.84 71.21 -7.39
N ASP A 405 36.99 70.98 -8.05
CA ASP A 405 37.51 71.52 -9.33
C ASP A 405 38.64 70.60 -9.93
N GLY A 406 39.12 70.94 -11.14
CA GLY A 406 40.02 70.21 -12.08
C GLY A 406 41.32 69.54 -11.56
N THR A 407 42.13 68.81 -12.35
CA THR A 407 42.46 68.91 -13.79
C THR A 407 43.35 67.72 -14.26
N THR A 408 43.23 67.33 -15.54
CA THR A 408 44.24 66.82 -16.53
C THR A 408 44.98 65.46 -16.38
N SER A 409 44.62 64.54 -17.30
CA SER A 409 45.43 63.76 -18.28
C SER A 409 46.40 62.61 -17.93
N GLN A 410 46.05 61.47 -18.54
CA GLN A 410 46.83 60.56 -19.42
C GLN A 410 48.00 59.69 -18.91
N GLU A 411 47.74 58.38 -19.08
CA GLU A 411 48.53 57.38 -19.82
C GLU A 411 49.64 56.53 -19.17
N VAL A 412 49.44 55.22 -19.38
CA VAL A 412 50.40 54.12 -19.61
C VAL A 412 51.05 53.46 -18.39
N LEU A 413 50.41 52.35 -18.01
CA LEU A 413 50.97 51.00 -17.96
C LEU A 413 52.45 50.87 -17.55
N GLU A 414 52.70 50.46 -16.30
CA GLU A 414 53.65 49.38 -16.01
C GLU A 414 53.54 48.86 -14.57
N THR A 415 53.53 47.53 -14.47
CA THR A 415 53.95 46.67 -13.34
C THR A 415 53.37 46.91 -11.93
N ALA A 416 52.35 46.11 -11.58
CA ALA A 416 52.16 45.63 -10.22
C ALA A 416 51.70 44.16 -10.21
N LYS A 417 52.68 43.24 -10.26
CA LYS A 417 52.53 41.92 -9.64
C LYS A 417 52.41 42.16 -8.14
N GLY A 418 51.27 41.81 -7.54
CA GLY A 418 51.18 41.77 -6.09
C GLY A 418 49.75 41.86 -5.56
N THR A 419 49.31 40.77 -4.95
CA THR A 419 48.22 40.73 -3.96
C THR A 419 46.80 40.86 -4.52
N SER A 420 46.27 39.72 -4.98
CA SER A 420 44.84 39.46 -4.88
C SER A 420 44.43 39.54 -3.41
N THR A 421 43.89 40.69 -2.98
CA THR A 421 43.14 40.79 -1.74
C THR A 421 42.01 39.77 -1.80
N PRO A 422 41.94 38.79 -0.88
CA PRO A 422 40.80 37.90 -0.81
C PRO A 422 39.59 38.76 -0.42
N SER A 423 38.54 38.69 -1.22
CA SER A 423 37.22 39.18 -0.84
C SER A 423 36.86 38.62 0.54
N PRO A 424 36.27 39.41 1.45
CA PRO A 424 36.03 38.98 2.83
C PRO A 424 35.17 37.73 2.80
N SER A 425 35.70 36.65 3.36
CA SER A 425 34.98 35.41 3.58
C SER A 425 33.80 35.72 4.51
N VAL A 426 32.60 35.80 3.95
CA VAL A 426 31.36 35.83 4.74
C VAL A 426 31.43 34.66 5.73
N PRO A 427 31.37 34.91 7.06
CA PRO A 427 31.51 33.85 8.04
C PRO A 427 30.37 32.85 7.86
N ALA A 428 30.70 31.57 7.79
CA ALA A 428 29.71 30.50 7.80
C ALA A 428 28.93 30.59 9.10
N VAL A 429 27.62 30.81 9.02
CA VAL A 429 26.75 30.95 10.20
C VAL A 429 26.68 29.61 10.93
N GLU A 430 26.93 29.62 12.24
CA GLU A 430 26.72 28.46 13.09
C GLU A 430 25.23 28.07 13.09
N ARG A 431 24.96 26.76 13.04
CA ARG A 431 23.59 26.24 12.98
C ARG A 431 23.21 25.68 14.34
N ASP A 432 22.21 26.27 14.97
CA ASP A 432 21.62 25.70 16.18
C ASP A 432 20.74 24.51 15.81
N LEU A 433 21.27 23.29 15.98
CA LEU A 433 20.59 22.05 15.59
C LEU A 433 19.69 21.48 16.70
N PHE A 434 19.91 21.85 17.96
CA PHE A 434 19.25 21.23 19.11
C PHE A 434 17.72 21.39 19.08
N LEU A 435 17.23 22.64 18.95
CA LEU A 435 15.79 22.91 18.90
C LEU A 435 15.12 22.31 17.65
N PRO A 436 15.64 22.50 16.43
CA PRO A 436 15.04 21.88 15.24
C PRO A 436 14.97 20.35 15.28
N LEU A 437 16.05 19.70 15.73
CA LEU A 437 16.10 18.24 15.79
C LEU A 437 15.21 17.70 16.91
N GLY A 438 15.24 18.33 18.09
CA GLY A 438 14.40 17.96 19.23
C GLY A 438 12.92 18.08 18.91
N LEU A 439 12.50 19.17 18.26
CA LEU A 439 11.10 19.37 17.86
C LEU A 439 10.64 18.32 16.86
N VAL A 440 11.43 18.03 15.84
CA VAL A 440 11.11 17.00 14.84
C VAL A 440 11.05 15.63 15.49
N ALA A 441 12.02 15.26 16.33
CA ALA A 441 12.03 13.98 17.03
C ALA A 441 10.79 13.81 17.93
N VAL A 442 10.47 14.81 18.75
CA VAL A 442 9.27 14.77 19.63
C VAL A 442 8.00 14.60 18.82
N CYS A 443 7.86 15.30 17.68
CA CYS A 443 6.67 15.18 16.84
C CYS A 443 6.56 13.82 16.14
N GLN A 444 7.69 13.21 15.77
CA GLN A 444 7.70 11.83 15.25
C GLN A 444 7.24 10.82 16.32
N PHE A 445 7.75 10.93 17.54
CA PHE A 445 7.30 10.09 18.66
C PHE A 445 5.84 10.32 19.04
N LEU A 446 5.34 11.56 18.88
CA LEU A 446 3.93 11.88 19.13
C LEU A 446 2.99 11.11 18.19
N GLY A 447 3.44 10.69 17.01
CA GLY A 447 2.67 9.86 16.08
C GLY A 447 2.32 8.47 16.62
N VAL A 448 3.04 7.97 17.63
CA VAL A 448 2.73 6.70 18.31
C VAL A 448 1.42 6.80 19.11
N VAL A 449 1.08 7.99 19.61
CA VAL A 449 -0.12 8.21 20.41
C VAL A 449 -1.42 7.91 19.64
N PRO A 450 -1.70 8.53 18.47
CA PRO A 450 -2.89 8.18 17.70
C PRO A 450 -2.88 6.73 17.24
N LEU A 451 -1.72 6.16 16.89
CA LEU A 451 -1.60 4.75 16.52
C LEU A 451 -2.03 3.83 17.67
N TYR A 452 -1.57 4.09 18.89
CA TYR A 452 -1.95 3.30 20.06
C TYR A 452 -3.45 3.44 20.40
N ILE A 453 -3.95 4.68 20.40
CA ILE A 453 -5.36 4.98 20.74
C ILE A 453 -6.31 4.29 19.76
N PHE A 454 -6.09 4.41 18.45
CA PHE A 454 -7.04 3.87 17.47
C PHE A 454 -7.02 2.35 17.37
N ASN A 455 -5.92 1.69 17.75
CA ASN A 455 -5.84 0.22 17.70
C ASN A 455 -6.36 -0.46 18.98
N HIS A 456 -6.30 0.20 20.14
CA HIS A 456 -6.68 -0.42 21.43
C HIS A 456 -8.06 0.00 21.96
N MET A 457 -8.68 1.04 21.38
CA MET A 457 -10.00 1.49 21.83
C MET A 457 -11.14 0.62 21.27
N PRO A 458 -12.23 0.43 22.03
CA PRO A 458 -13.36 -0.37 21.59
C PRO A 458 -14.14 0.31 20.45
N ALA A 459 -14.72 -0.48 19.56
CA ALA A 459 -15.37 -0.03 18.33
C ALA A 459 -16.47 1.03 18.54
N ASN A 460 -17.20 0.93 19.66
CA ASN A 460 -18.26 1.87 20.03
C ASN A 460 -17.74 3.29 20.36
N MET A 461 -16.50 3.42 20.81
CA MET A 461 -15.88 4.70 21.16
C MET A 461 -15.03 5.28 20.03
N LEU A 462 -14.61 4.48 19.04
CA LEU A 462 -13.68 4.90 17.98
C LEU A 462 -14.15 6.16 17.25
N ALA A 463 -15.42 6.24 16.84
CA ALA A 463 -15.93 7.41 16.12
C ALA A 463 -15.90 8.69 16.99
N GLY A 464 -16.28 8.58 18.27
CA GLY A 464 -16.25 9.70 19.22
C GLY A 464 -14.82 10.14 19.54
N VAL A 465 -13.93 9.20 19.80
CA VAL A 465 -12.50 9.47 20.05
C VAL A 465 -11.85 10.08 18.82
N TYR A 466 -12.19 9.62 17.61
CA TYR A 466 -11.65 10.17 16.38
C TYR A 466 -12.13 11.59 16.09
N THR A 467 -13.42 11.89 16.30
CA THR A 467 -13.94 13.26 16.19
C THR A 467 -13.29 14.21 17.19
N ALA A 468 -13.14 13.77 18.45
CA ALA A 468 -12.41 14.52 19.47
C ALA A 468 -10.94 14.73 19.08
N PHE A 469 -10.27 13.67 18.60
CA PHE A 469 -8.90 13.75 18.11
C PHE A 469 -8.79 14.73 16.93
N ALA A 470 -9.69 14.68 15.95
CA ALA A 470 -9.71 15.59 14.81
C ALA A 470 -9.86 17.06 15.25
N LEU A 471 -10.74 17.34 16.22
CA LEU A 471 -10.90 18.68 16.80
C LEU A 471 -9.62 19.14 17.52
N THR A 472 -9.02 18.27 18.34
CA THR A 472 -7.74 18.58 18.99
C THR A 472 -6.60 18.74 17.98
N ASN A 473 -6.61 17.97 16.89
CA ASN A 473 -5.62 18.01 15.82
C ASN A 473 -5.68 19.34 15.05
N CYS A 474 -6.86 19.92 14.90
CA CYS A 474 -7.01 21.28 14.37
C CYS A 474 -6.38 22.33 15.32
N ALA A 475 -6.48 22.15 16.63
CA ALA A 475 -5.97 23.11 17.61
C ALA A 475 -4.47 22.94 17.93
N LEU A 476 -3.95 21.71 17.85
CA LEU A 476 -2.59 21.32 18.24
C LEU A 476 -1.49 22.15 17.56
N PRO A 477 -1.51 22.41 16.24
CA PRO A 477 -0.52 23.27 15.59
C PRO A 477 -0.49 24.70 16.16
N PHE A 478 -1.65 25.25 16.57
CA PHE A 478 -1.73 26.58 17.17
C PHE A 478 -1.08 26.61 18.55
N PHE A 479 -1.36 25.60 19.38
CA PHE A 479 -0.75 25.48 20.71
C PHE A 479 0.77 25.33 20.62
N ILE A 480 1.26 24.42 19.76
CA ILE A 480 2.71 24.22 19.58
C ILE A 480 3.37 25.49 19.03
N SER A 481 2.78 26.14 18.04
CA SER A 481 3.32 27.39 17.48
C SER A 481 3.35 28.53 18.50
N SER A 482 2.28 28.69 19.29
CA SER A 482 2.20 29.70 20.35
C SER A 482 3.21 29.45 21.47
N LEU A 483 3.33 28.20 21.92
CA LEU A 483 4.31 27.79 22.93
C LEU A 483 5.73 28.06 22.43
N LEU A 484 6.06 27.67 21.20
CA LEU A 484 7.38 27.85 20.60
C LEU A 484 7.73 29.33 20.47
N THR A 485 6.76 30.16 20.06
CA THR A 485 6.94 31.62 19.96
C THR A 485 7.14 32.24 21.35
N SER A 486 6.34 31.86 22.35
CA SER A 486 6.43 32.43 23.70
C SER A 486 7.69 32.05 24.48
N THR A 487 8.21 30.83 24.28
CA THR A 487 9.31 30.28 25.11
C THR A 487 10.68 30.45 24.47
N TYR A 488 10.79 30.24 23.15
CA TYR A 488 12.07 30.20 22.44
C TYR A 488 12.26 31.31 21.40
N ASN A 489 11.20 32.02 21.00
CA ASN A 489 11.24 33.07 19.96
C ASN A 489 12.09 32.67 18.72
N PRO A 490 11.73 31.57 18.05
CA PRO A 490 12.57 30.94 17.03
C PRO A 490 12.90 31.87 15.86
N THR A 491 14.14 31.75 15.38
CA THR A 491 14.61 32.52 14.22
C THR A 491 14.11 31.91 12.90
N VAL A 492 14.14 32.71 11.82
CA VAL A 492 13.85 32.23 10.46
C VAL A 492 14.74 31.02 10.10
N GLN A 493 16.00 31.02 10.54
CA GLN A 493 16.96 29.93 10.32
C GLN A 493 16.50 28.63 10.99
N GLN A 494 15.99 28.69 12.22
CA GLN A 494 15.50 27.52 12.94
C GLN A 494 14.24 26.92 12.29
N TYR A 495 13.29 27.75 11.83
CA TYR A 495 12.12 27.26 11.07
C TYR A 495 12.51 26.60 9.75
N GLN A 496 13.51 27.13 9.04
CA GLN A 496 14.05 26.50 7.83
C GLN A 496 14.69 25.14 8.13
N LEU A 497 15.41 25.00 9.25
CA LEU A 497 16.01 23.74 9.68
C LEU A 497 14.95 22.71 10.11
N VAL A 498 13.92 23.11 10.87
CA VAL A 498 12.78 22.23 11.23
C VAL A 498 12.12 21.68 9.97
N LYS A 499 11.82 22.55 9.01
CA LYS A 499 11.23 22.15 7.73
C LYS A 499 12.15 21.21 6.95
N SER A 500 13.45 21.52 6.91
CA SER A 500 14.44 20.70 6.22
C SER A 500 14.48 19.28 6.77
N PHE A 501 14.58 19.11 8.09
CA PHE A 501 14.63 17.78 8.70
C PHE A 501 13.32 17.00 8.54
N SER A 502 12.17 17.67 8.71
CA SER A 502 10.87 17.03 8.51
C SER A 502 10.68 16.53 7.07
N LEU A 503 11.01 17.33 6.06
CA LEU A 503 10.87 16.94 4.65
C LEU A 503 11.91 15.90 4.23
N LEU A 504 13.12 15.93 4.80
CA LEU A 504 14.15 14.92 4.52
C LEU A 504 13.70 13.54 5.00
N LEU A 505 13.16 13.47 6.22
CA LEU A 505 12.65 12.25 6.80
C LEU A 505 11.40 11.74 6.07
N LEU A 506 10.49 12.64 5.68
CA LEU A 506 9.34 12.29 4.84
C LEU A 506 9.78 11.72 3.48
N GLY A 507 10.71 12.39 2.79
CA GLY A 507 11.24 11.93 1.50
C GLY A 507 11.92 10.56 1.60
N MET A 508 12.72 10.34 2.65
CA MET A 508 13.36 9.06 2.93
C MET A 508 12.35 7.94 3.17
N PHE A 509 11.33 8.16 4.01
CA PHE A 509 10.30 7.16 4.25
C PHE A 509 9.48 6.85 3.00
N LEU A 510 9.09 7.86 2.22
CA LEU A 510 8.34 7.66 0.98
C LEU A 510 9.18 6.95 -0.09
N SER A 511 10.48 7.22 -0.18
CA SER A 511 11.38 6.48 -1.07
C SER A 511 11.52 5.02 -0.66
N ALA A 512 11.70 4.73 0.63
CA ALA A 512 11.76 3.35 1.11
C ALA A 512 10.41 2.62 0.97
N LEU A 513 9.31 3.33 1.23
CA LEU A 513 7.97 2.76 1.12
C LEU A 513 7.61 2.47 -0.34
N ALA A 514 8.01 3.30 -1.29
CA ALA A 514 7.68 3.09 -2.70
C ALA A 514 8.30 1.82 -3.31
N THR A 515 9.36 1.26 -2.70
CA THR A 515 9.91 -0.05 -3.09
C THR A 515 9.14 -1.23 -2.49
N LEU A 516 8.35 -1.01 -1.44
CA LEU A 516 7.56 -2.04 -0.76
C LEU A 516 6.08 -1.97 -1.17
N ASN A 517 5.49 -0.77 -1.11
CA ASN A 517 4.14 -0.45 -1.52
C ASN A 517 4.15 0.90 -2.27
N PHE A 518 4.28 0.79 -3.60
CA PHE A 518 4.25 1.94 -4.51
C PHE A 518 3.00 2.79 -4.34
N SER A 519 1.83 2.15 -4.26
CA SER A 519 0.54 2.82 -4.28
C SER A 519 0.33 3.67 -3.02
N LEU A 520 0.65 3.14 -1.84
CA LEU A 520 0.60 3.88 -0.58
C LEU A 520 1.59 5.06 -0.57
N ALA A 521 2.83 4.83 -1.01
CA ALA A 521 3.84 5.89 -1.09
C ALA A 521 3.44 7.02 -2.05
N PHE A 522 2.88 6.67 -3.21
CA PHE A 522 2.43 7.64 -4.20
C PHE A 522 1.24 8.45 -3.69
N LEU A 523 0.20 7.81 -3.15
CA LEU A 523 -0.99 8.49 -2.62
C LEU A 523 -0.64 9.42 -1.47
N VAL A 524 0.14 8.95 -0.49
CA VAL A 524 0.61 9.77 0.64
C VAL A 524 1.53 10.89 0.14
N GLY A 525 2.41 10.62 -0.82
CA GLY A 525 3.30 11.63 -1.41
C GLY A 525 2.55 12.76 -2.12
N VAL A 526 1.48 12.45 -2.85
CA VAL A 526 0.63 13.46 -3.52
C VAL A 526 -0.08 14.31 -2.47
N MET A 527 -0.67 13.68 -1.45
CA MET A 527 -1.35 14.39 -0.36
C MET A 527 -0.39 15.22 0.50
N ALA A 528 0.85 14.78 0.68
CA ALA A 528 1.89 15.50 1.42
C ALA A 528 2.59 16.59 0.59
N SER A 529 2.38 16.64 -0.73
CA SER A 529 3.04 17.59 -1.64
C SER A 529 2.91 19.08 -1.27
N PRO A 530 1.79 19.57 -0.68
CA PRO A 530 1.68 20.97 -0.25
C PRO A 530 2.76 21.38 0.75
N LEU A 531 3.26 20.45 1.59
CA LEU A 531 4.26 20.71 2.63
C LEU A 531 5.56 21.30 2.08
N SER A 532 5.96 20.90 0.86
CA SER A 532 7.16 21.42 0.17
C SER A 532 7.11 22.93 -0.05
N PHE A 533 5.92 23.52 -0.23
CA PHE A 533 5.76 24.93 -0.58
C PHE A 533 5.48 25.86 0.61
N MET A 534 5.10 25.31 1.77
CA MET A 534 4.68 26.09 2.93
C MET A 534 5.82 26.92 3.57
N ARG A 535 5.53 28.13 4.01
CA ARG A 535 6.48 29.07 4.65
C ARG A 535 5.77 29.89 5.73
N PRO A 536 6.51 30.43 6.71
CA PRO A 536 5.95 31.39 7.66
C PRO A 536 5.59 32.70 6.94
N TRP A 537 4.37 33.20 7.20
CA TRP A 537 3.85 34.46 6.62
C TRP A 537 3.47 35.45 7.74
N PRO A 538 4.44 36.13 8.38
CA PRO A 538 4.16 37.02 9.52
C PRO A 538 3.36 38.27 9.12
N ASN A 539 3.59 38.81 7.93
CA ASN A 539 3.02 40.10 7.49
C ASN A 539 1.70 39.94 6.70
N HIS A 540 1.34 38.73 6.27
CA HIS A 540 0.17 38.48 5.41
C HIS A 540 -0.77 37.46 6.05
N ALA A 541 -1.65 37.95 6.94
CA ALA A 541 -2.57 37.09 7.69
C ALA A 541 -3.51 36.27 6.77
N ALA A 542 -4.04 36.85 5.68
CA ALA A 542 -4.93 36.14 4.77
C ALA A 542 -4.25 34.93 4.09
N VAL A 543 -3.01 35.09 3.62
CA VAL A 543 -2.22 34.02 2.99
C VAL A 543 -1.89 32.93 4.01
N ARG A 544 -1.55 33.32 5.24
CA ARG A 544 -1.29 32.38 6.34
C ARG A 544 -2.49 31.48 6.61
N TRP A 545 -3.68 32.06 6.74
CA TRP A 545 -4.91 31.30 6.99
C TRP A 545 -5.32 30.43 5.79
N ALA A 546 -5.13 30.93 4.56
CA ALA A 546 -5.35 30.12 3.35
C ALA A 546 -4.41 28.90 3.29
N CYS A 547 -3.12 29.09 3.56
CA CYS A 547 -2.15 27.99 3.64
C CYS A 547 -2.49 26.99 4.74
N ALA A 548 -2.90 27.46 5.92
CA ALA A 548 -3.34 26.60 7.02
C ALA A 548 -4.59 25.78 6.64
N ALA A 549 -5.55 26.37 5.94
CA ALA A 549 -6.73 25.68 5.45
C ALA A 549 -6.39 24.59 4.42
N ILE A 550 -5.49 24.88 3.46
CA ILE A 550 -5.01 23.90 2.48
C ILE A 550 -4.31 22.73 3.20
N LEU A 551 -3.46 23.01 4.18
CA LEU A 551 -2.83 21.97 4.98
C LEU A 551 -3.87 21.16 5.75
N GLN A 552 -4.89 21.78 6.34
CA GLN A 552 -5.93 21.04 7.05
C GLN A 552 -6.70 20.09 6.12
N LEU A 553 -6.98 20.48 4.88
CA LEU A 553 -7.58 19.61 3.86
C LEU A 553 -6.65 18.46 3.47
N ALA A 554 -5.33 18.71 3.43
CA ALA A 554 -4.30 17.70 3.20
C ALA A 554 -3.88 16.94 4.49
N SER A 555 -4.65 17.05 5.58
CA SER A 555 -4.37 16.32 6.82
C SER A 555 -4.81 14.86 6.71
N PRO A 556 -4.11 13.93 7.40
CA PRO A 556 -4.57 12.54 7.52
C PRO A 556 -6.01 12.43 8.02
N THR A 557 -6.38 13.30 8.97
CA THR A 557 -7.72 13.33 9.55
C THR A 557 -8.80 13.72 8.54
N ALA A 558 -8.53 14.73 7.72
CA ALA A 558 -9.47 15.16 6.68
C ALA A 558 -9.56 14.14 5.54
N ALA A 559 -8.43 13.51 5.18
CA ALA A 559 -8.40 12.48 4.15
C ALA A 559 -9.24 11.25 4.53
N LEU A 560 -9.16 10.78 5.79
CA LEU A 560 -9.99 9.68 6.26
C LEU A 560 -11.49 10.04 6.30
N TYR A 561 -11.85 11.28 6.69
CA TYR A 561 -13.24 11.74 6.57
C TYR A 561 -13.72 11.81 5.12
N PHE A 562 -12.85 12.25 4.21
CA PHE A 562 -13.17 12.27 2.77
C PHE A 562 -13.41 10.85 2.24
N VAL A 563 -12.54 9.90 2.60
CA VAL A 563 -12.70 8.48 2.23
C VAL A 563 -13.99 7.90 2.80
N SER A 564 -14.26 8.11 4.10
CA SER A 564 -15.50 7.67 4.75
C SER A 564 -16.74 8.26 4.06
N SER A 565 -16.73 9.54 3.72
CA SER A 565 -17.84 10.20 3.00
C SER A 565 -17.97 9.72 1.54
N TYR A 566 -16.87 9.44 0.85
CA TYR A 566 -16.89 9.01 -0.54
C TYR A 566 -17.46 7.59 -0.70
N PHE A 567 -17.09 6.69 0.21
CA PHE A 567 -17.55 5.31 0.21
C PHE A 567 -18.86 5.08 0.98
N ASN A 568 -19.41 6.11 1.64
CA ASN A 568 -20.58 6.01 2.54
C ASN A 568 -20.41 4.97 3.67
N ILE A 569 -19.18 4.82 4.18
CA ILE A 569 -18.84 3.92 5.28
C ILE A 569 -18.61 4.76 6.53
N SER A 570 -19.07 4.31 7.70
CA SER A 570 -18.88 5.08 8.93
C SER A 570 -17.39 5.16 9.30
N ILE A 571 -16.95 6.28 9.87
CA ILE A 571 -15.54 6.43 10.29
C ILE A 571 -15.14 5.39 11.35
N GLY A 572 -16.09 4.97 12.19
CA GLY A 572 -15.88 3.92 13.18
C GLY A 572 -15.57 2.57 12.53
N GLU A 573 -16.27 2.21 11.46
CA GLU A 573 -15.99 0.97 10.70
C GLU A 573 -14.63 1.03 9.99
N VAL A 574 -14.28 2.17 9.37
CA VAL A 574 -12.96 2.33 8.73
C VAL A 574 -11.83 2.17 9.75
N LEU A 575 -11.96 2.77 10.93
CA LEU A 575 -10.97 2.65 12.00
C LEU A 575 -10.95 1.25 12.62
N LYS A 576 -12.11 0.60 12.76
CA LYS A 576 -12.22 -0.79 13.21
C LYS A 576 -11.50 -1.74 12.25
N GLU A 577 -11.70 -1.58 10.95
CA GLU A 577 -11.00 -2.36 9.92
C GLU A 577 -9.49 -2.06 9.92
N ALA A 578 -9.09 -0.80 10.13
CA ALA A 578 -7.68 -0.42 10.25
C ALA A 578 -7.01 -1.06 11.49
N ALA A 579 -7.69 -1.08 12.64
CA ALA A 579 -7.23 -1.75 13.86
C ALA A 579 -7.15 -3.27 13.66
N PHE A 580 -8.20 -3.86 13.08
CA PHE A 580 -8.25 -5.29 12.77
C PHE A 580 -7.11 -5.72 11.86
N GLY A 581 -6.85 -4.99 10.78
CA GLY A 581 -5.73 -5.33 9.91
C GLY A 581 -4.36 -5.03 10.52
N TRP A 582 -4.24 -4.13 11.50
CA TRP A 582 -3.01 -3.98 12.29
C TRP A 582 -2.76 -5.20 13.18
N ASP A 583 -3.79 -5.63 13.94
CA ASP A 583 -3.66 -6.70 14.94
C ASP A 583 -3.62 -8.12 14.33
N VAL A 584 -4.31 -8.33 13.19
CA VAL A 584 -4.45 -9.65 12.56
C VAL A 584 -3.60 -9.81 11.30
N TRP A 585 -3.55 -8.80 10.42
CA TRP A 585 -2.85 -8.90 9.13
C TRP A 585 -1.46 -8.25 9.11
N GLY A 586 -1.10 -7.49 10.13
CA GLY A 586 0.15 -6.70 10.12
C GLY A 586 0.17 -5.60 9.07
N MET A 587 -0.95 -4.89 8.87
CA MET A 587 -1.06 -3.79 7.89
C MET A 587 -0.14 -2.61 8.24
N TYR A 588 0.61 -2.09 7.26
CA TYR A 588 1.48 -0.92 7.44
C TYR A 588 0.74 0.42 7.29
N THR A 589 -0.46 0.41 6.70
CA THR A 589 -1.23 1.63 6.41
C THR A 589 -1.42 2.53 7.65
N PRO A 590 -1.84 2.02 8.82
CA PRO A 590 -1.95 2.85 10.04
C PRO A 590 -0.60 3.44 10.48
N VAL A 591 0.50 2.69 10.35
CA VAL A 591 1.86 3.15 10.68
C VAL A 591 2.29 4.30 9.79
N ILE A 592 2.05 4.21 8.48
CA ILE A 592 2.46 5.25 7.55
C ILE A 592 1.61 6.52 7.74
N ILE A 593 0.30 6.37 7.95
CA ILE A 593 -0.61 7.51 8.15
C ILE A 593 -0.22 8.26 9.43
N TRP A 594 -0.07 7.57 10.56
CA TRP A 594 0.14 8.19 11.87
C TRP A 594 1.60 8.41 12.26
N GLY A 595 2.51 7.56 11.79
CA GLY A 595 3.93 7.61 12.09
C GLY A 595 4.78 8.37 11.06
N VAL A 596 4.29 8.57 9.83
CA VAL A 596 5.07 9.26 8.78
C VAL A 596 4.36 10.52 8.29
N TRP A 597 3.12 10.40 7.84
CA TRP A 597 2.38 11.53 7.23
C TRP A 597 1.91 12.54 8.27
N TRP A 598 1.29 12.09 9.37
CA TRP A 598 0.76 12.97 10.42
C TRP A 598 1.84 13.85 11.09
N PRO A 599 3.02 13.35 11.48
CA PRO A 599 4.07 14.19 12.06
C PRO A 599 4.62 15.23 11.07
N ALA A 600 4.79 14.85 9.80
CA ALA A 600 5.23 15.77 8.75
C ALA A 600 4.19 16.89 8.50
N TRP A 601 2.90 16.53 8.52
CA TRP A 601 1.80 17.47 8.45
C TRP A 601 1.80 18.44 9.64
N LEU A 602 1.93 17.93 10.87
CA LEU A 602 1.96 18.74 12.09
C LEU A 602 3.08 19.79 12.03
N MET A 603 4.27 19.39 11.60
CA MET A 603 5.40 20.29 11.40
C MET A 603 5.14 21.35 10.33
N GLY A 604 4.57 20.97 9.19
CA GLY A 604 4.17 21.91 8.16
C GLY A 604 3.20 22.98 8.70
N SER A 605 2.20 22.56 9.47
CA SER A 605 1.20 23.44 10.07
C SER A 605 1.80 24.38 11.12
N VAL A 606 2.69 23.89 11.98
CA VAL A 606 3.41 24.72 12.97
C VAL A 606 4.27 25.78 12.26
N ILE A 607 4.92 25.45 11.14
CA ILE A 607 5.74 26.40 10.37
C ILE A 607 4.89 27.51 9.73
N VAL A 608 3.70 27.18 9.20
CA VAL A 608 2.81 28.19 8.59
C VAL A 608 2.29 29.17 9.64
N LEU A 609 1.96 28.67 10.83
CA LEU A 609 1.44 29.47 11.93
C LEU A 609 2.52 30.25 12.69
N GLY A 610 3.79 29.86 12.55
CA GLY A 610 4.93 30.46 13.24
C GLY A 610 5.16 31.93 12.87
N GLN A 611 5.55 32.72 13.89
CA GLN A 611 5.95 34.12 13.72
C GLN A 611 7.45 34.23 14.00
N PRO A 612 8.30 34.23 12.96
CA PRO A 612 9.74 34.32 13.18
C PRO A 612 10.13 35.71 13.67
N THR A 613 10.99 35.75 14.69
CA THR A 613 11.53 36.99 15.23
C THR A 613 12.51 37.60 14.22
N ALA A 614 12.24 38.82 13.76
CA ALA A 614 13.25 39.61 13.05
C ALA A 614 14.36 39.96 14.04
N LYS A 615 15.62 39.63 13.73
CA LYS A 615 16.77 39.96 14.59
C LYS A 615 16.73 41.44 14.98
N SER A 616 16.41 41.74 16.23
CA SER A 616 16.89 42.93 16.93
C SER A 616 16.95 42.63 18.43
N LYS A 617 18.17 42.36 18.89
CA LYS A 617 18.82 42.90 20.09
C LYS A 617 20.04 42.02 20.34
N SER A 618 21.16 42.42 19.75
CA SER A 618 22.45 42.19 20.38
C SER A 618 22.37 42.79 21.78
N LEU A 619 22.57 41.95 22.80
CA LEU A 619 22.92 42.40 24.15
C LEU A 619 24.22 43.21 24.09
#